data_AF-A0A9W5V8P7-F1
#
_entry.id   AF-A0A9W5V8P7-F1
#
_cell.length_a   1.000
_cell.length_b   1.000
_cell.length_c   1.000
_cell.angle_alpha   90.00
_cell.angle_beta   90.00
_cell.angle_gamma   90.00
#
_symmetry.space_group_name_H-M   'P 1'
#
loop_
_entity.id
_entity.type
_entity.pdbx_description
1 polymer ?
#
loop_
_entity_poly.entity_id
_entity_poly.type
_entity_poly.pdbx_seq_one_letter_code
_entity_poly.pdbx_strand_id
1 'polypeptide(L)'
;MEVKDYFLETEAFIEGNMALRGPQRTAYMKLKKEFESNPDGHKIVVLPTGTGKTGVIGLSPYKISKGRVLVITPNLVIREGISDNFDTRSQFNFWTKRNVILNDNHLPRVYRYAG
;
A
#
# COMPACT_ATOMS: atom_id res chain seq x y z
N MET A 1 18.70 -4.84 3.02
CA MET A 1 17.45 -4.81 3.80
C MET A 1 16.94 -6.24 3.89
N GLU A 2 16.72 -6.76 5.10
CA GLU A 2 16.05 -8.05 5.24
C GLU A 2 14.60 -7.94 4.78
N VAL A 3 14.04 -9.01 4.21
CA VAL A 3 12.64 -9.00 3.73
C VAL A 3 11.67 -8.62 4.84
N LYS A 4 11.97 -9.01 6.09
CA LYS A 4 11.13 -8.74 7.26
C LYS A 4 11.02 -7.24 7.60
N ASP A 5 12.05 -6.46 7.29
CA ASP A 5 12.14 -5.05 7.67
C ASP A 5 11.79 -4.12 6.50
N TYR A 6 11.59 -4.66 5.29
CA TYR A 6 11.37 -3.88 4.08
C TYR A 6 10.36 -2.74 4.25
N PHE A 7 9.13 -3.06 4.69
CA PHE A 7 8.10 -2.04 4.82
C PHE A 7 8.30 -1.12 6.03
N LEU A 8 9.05 -1.56 7.04
CA LEU A 8 9.36 -0.74 8.22
C LEU A 8 10.44 0.29 7.92
N GLU A 9 11.43 -0.07 7.12
CA GLU A 9 12.58 0.79 6.82
C GLU A 9 12.40 1.61 5.54
N THR A 10 11.55 1.18 4.60
CA THR A 10 11.33 1.95 3.36
C THR A 10 10.70 3.32 3.66
N GLU A 11 11.35 4.37 3.18
CA GLU A 11 10.87 5.75 3.26
C GLU A 11 9.77 5.99 2.21
N ALA A 12 8.52 5.92 2.67
CA ALA A 12 7.34 6.21 1.87
C ALA A 12 6.74 7.58 2.23
N PHE A 13 6.64 8.48 1.24
CA PHE A 13 6.07 9.81 1.43
C PHE A 13 4.54 9.77 1.38
N ILE A 14 3.89 9.81 2.55
CA ILE A 14 2.42 9.61 2.68
C ILE A 14 1.71 10.79 3.35
N GLU A 15 2.05 11.16 4.59
CA GLU A 15 1.28 12.11 5.41
C GLU A 15 1.17 13.51 4.79
N GLY A 16 2.26 14.04 4.23
CA GLY A 16 2.31 15.34 3.55
C GLY A 16 2.09 15.25 2.03
N ASN A 17 1.83 14.07 1.48
CA ASN A 17 1.87 13.87 0.04
C ASN A 17 0.60 14.35 -0.66
N MET A 18 0.66 15.53 -1.27
CA MET A 18 -0.46 16.14 -1.98
C MET A 18 -0.87 15.43 -3.27
N ALA A 19 -0.06 14.53 -3.81
CA ALA A 19 -0.44 13.68 -4.93
C ALA A 19 -1.40 12.54 -4.51
N LEU A 20 -1.46 12.21 -3.22
CA LEU A 20 -2.47 11.32 -2.64
C LEU A 20 -3.77 12.07 -2.32
N ARG A 21 -4.88 11.36 -2.33
CA ARG A 21 -6.17 11.93 -1.92
C ARG A 21 -6.23 12.06 -0.40
N GLY A 22 -6.90 13.10 0.10
CA GLY A 22 -7.11 13.31 1.53
C GLY A 22 -7.59 12.06 2.28
N PRO A 23 -8.64 11.35 1.80
CA PRO A 23 -9.10 10.11 2.42
C PRO A 23 -8.05 8.99 2.49
N GLN A 24 -7.14 8.90 1.51
CA GLN A 24 -6.07 7.88 1.52
C GLN A 24 -5.04 8.17 2.62
N ARG A 25 -4.62 9.44 2.74
CA ARG A 25 -3.69 9.88 3.79
C ARG A 25 -4.29 9.66 5.18
N THR A 26 -5.52 10.11 5.38
CA THR A 26 -6.22 9.94 6.67
C THR A 26 -6.42 8.48 7.03
N ALA A 27 -6.79 7.63 6.06
CA ALA A 27 -6.96 6.19 6.30
C ALA A 27 -5.63 5.53 6.72
N TYR A 28 -4.54 5.82 6.02
CA TYR A 28 -3.22 5.30 6.38
C TYR A 28 -2.78 5.76 7.77
N MET A 29 -2.88 7.05 8.09
CA MET A 29 -2.45 7.58 9.40
C MET A 29 -3.22 6.95 10.55
N LYS A 30 -4.53 6.77 10.39
CA LYS A 30 -5.35 6.06 11.39
C LYS A 30 -4.96 4.60 11.51
N LEU A 31 -4.74 3.92 10.38
CA LEU A 31 -4.34 2.51 10.36
C LEU A 31 -3.00 2.29 11.06
N LYS A 32 -2.00 3.15 10.77
CA LYS A 32 -0.68 3.11 11.41
C LYS A 32 -0.80 3.27 12.93
N LYS A 33 -1.51 4.30 13.38
CA LYS A 33 -1.76 4.53 14.81
C LYS A 33 -2.45 3.34 15.49
N GLU A 34 -3.40 2.70 14.80
CA GLU A 34 -4.13 1.55 15.32
C GLU A 34 -3.28 0.28 15.43
N PHE A 35 -2.31 0.08 14.54
CA PHE A 35 -1.35 -1.03 14.65
C PHE A 35 -0.25 -0.76 15.68
N GLU A 36 0.11 0.50 15.91
CA GLU A 36 1.01 0.89 17.01
C GLU A 36 0.38 0.62 18.38
N SER A 37 -0.93 0.83 18.53
CA SER A 37 -1.64 0.63 19.80
C SER A 37 -2.08 -0.82 20.04
N ASN A 38 -2.46 -1.55 18.99
CA ASN A 38 -2.91 -2.93 19.07
C ASN A 38 -2.48 -3.69 17.79
N PRO A 39 -1.25 -4.25 17.78
CA PRO A 39 -0.65 -4.86 16.60
C PRO A 39 -1.34 -6.15 16.14
N ASP A 40 -1.94 -6.90 17.06
CA ASP A 40 -2.53 -8.22 16.79
C ASP A 40 -4.04 -8.15 16.48
N GLY A 41 -4.66 -6.98 16.68
CA GLY A 41 -6.10 -6.79 16.46
C GLY A 41 -6.49 -6.64 14.99
N HIS A 42 -7.64 -7.21 14.63
CA HIS A 42 -8.24 -6.99 13.31
C HIS A 42 -8.67 -5.52 13.13
N LYS A 43 -8.30 -4.93 11.98
CA LYS A 43 -8.63 -3.55 11.63
C LYS A 43 -9.52 -3.51 10.39
N ILE A 44 -10.51 -2.62 10.39
CA ILE A 44 -11.42 -2.41 9.25
C ILE A 44 -11.27 -0.97 8.78
N VAL A 45 -10.98 -0.79 7.49
CA VAL A 45 -10.95 0.52 6.83
C VAL A 45 -12.19 0.68 5.97
N VAL A 46 -13.12 1.52 6.42
CA VAL A 46 -14.34 1.85 5.66
C VAL A 46 -14.08 3.11 4.83
N LEU A 47 -14.28 3.00 3.53
CA LEU A 47 -14.16 4.11 2.58
C LEU A 47 -15.39 4.12 1.66
N PRO A 48 -15.82 5.27 1.12
CA PRO A 48 -16.78 5.32 0.01
C PRO A 48 -16.17 4.85 -1.32
N THR A 49 -17.00 4.64 -2.34
CA THR A 49 -16.55 4.45 -3.73
C THR A 49 -15.84 5.71 -4.24
N GLY A 50 -14.99 5.57 -5.26
CA GLY A 50 -14.29 6.72 -5.85
C GLY A 50 -13.20 7.36 -4.99
N THR A 51 -12.99 6.95 -3.73
CA THR A 51 -11.97 7.53 -2.83
C THR A 51 -10.55 6.99 -3.04
N GLY A 52 -10.38 5.94 -3.83
CA GLY A 52 -9.07 5.36 -4.17
C GLY A 52 -8.61 4.27 -3.19
N LYS A 53 -9.50 3.32 -2.86
CA LYS A 53 -9.23 2.18 -1.96
C LYS A 53 -7.97 1.40 -2.34
N THR A 54 -7.76 1.16 -3.64
CA THR A 54 -6.56 0.47 -4.16
C THR A 54 -5.28 1.16 -3.71
N GLY A 55 -5.26 2.48 -3.66
CA GLY A 55 -4.11 3.22 -3.13
C GLY A 55 -3.88 2.92 -1.65
N VAL A 56 -4.94 2.87 -0.83
CA VAL A 56 -4.80 2.52 0.60
C VAL A 56 -4.22 1.12 0.77
N ILE A 57 -4.65 0.13 -0.04
CA ILE A 57 -4.05 -1.22 -0.03
C ILE A 57 -2.53 -1.15 -0.27
N GLY A 58 -2.07 -0.29 -1.18
CA GLY A 58 -0.65 -0.12 -1.50
C GLY A 58 0.13 0.70 -0.48
N LEU A 59 -0.54 1.52 0.33
CA LEU A 59 0.05 2.33 1.40
C LEU A 59 0.12 1.57 2.73
N SER A 60 -0.88 0.75 3.03
CA SER A 60 -1.08 0.05 4.30
C SER A 60 0.13 -0.75 4.82
N PRO A 61 1.00 -1.34 3.99
CA PRO A 61 2.15 -2.07 4.51
C PRO A 61 3.20 -1.18 5.18
N TYR A 62 3.43 0.03 4.66
CA TYR A 62 4.55 0.88 5.07
C TYR A 62 4.45 1.29 6.53
N LYS A 63 5.57 1.19 7.26
CA LYS A 63 5.69 1.43 8.71
C LYS A 63 4.72 0.59 9.57
N ILE A 64 4.14 -0.48 9.03
CA ILE A 64 3.17 -1.37 9.72
C ILE A 64 3.60 -2.84 9.62
N SER A 65 3.87 -3.35 8.42
CA SER A 65 4.05 -4.78 8.19
C SER A 65 5.47 -5.26 8.48
N LYS A 66 5.58 -6.38 9.20
CA LYS A 66 6.81 -7.16 9.35
C LYS A 66 6.84 -8.25 8.28
N GLY A 67 7.48 -7.95 7.15
CA GLY A 67 7.67 -8.90 6.06
C GLY A 67 6.64 -8.81 4.94
N ARG A 68 6.30 -9.96 4.36
CA ARG A 68 5.48 -10.04 3.14
C ARG A 68 4.01 -9.76 3.44
N VAL A 69 3.35 -9.07 2.52
CA VAL A 69 1.90 -8.80 2.58
C VAL A 69 1.17 -9.63 1.53
N LEU A 70 0.07 -10.27 1.94
CA LEU A 70 -0.85 -10.98 1.05
C LEU A 70 -2.11 -10.14 0.86
N VAL A 71 -2.40 -9.76 -0.38
CA VAL A 71 -3.66 -9.09 -0.75
C VAL A 71 -4.61 -10.12 -1.33
N ILE A 72 -5.75 -10.34 -0.66
CA ILE A 72 -6.81 -11.24 -1.12
C ILE A 72 -7.95 -10.40 -1.69
N THR A 73 -8.40 -10.78 -2.89
CA THR A 73 -9.47 -10.09 -3.62
C THR A 73 -10.62 -11.05 -3.90
N PRO A 74 -11.88 -10.56 -3.96
CA PRO A 74 -13.05 -11.42 -4.10
C PRO A 74 -13.19 -12.06 -5.49
N ASN A 75 -12.53 -11.52 -6.53
CA ASN A 75 -12.55 -12.10 -7.87
C ASN A 75 -11.31 -11.71 -8.70
N LEU A 76 -11.15 -12.36 -9.85
CA LEU A 76 -10.02 -12.17 -10.77
C LEU A 76 -9.96 -10.76 -11.37
N VAL A 77 -11.12 -10.14 -11.65
CA VAL A 77 -11.20 -8.80 -12.25
C VAL A 77 -10.64 -7.73 -11.30
N ILE A 78 -11.01 -7.78 -10.02
CA ILE A 78 -10.47 -6.87 -9.00
C ILE A 78 -8.99 -7.14 -8.78
N ARG A 79 -8.57 -8.40 -8.77
CA ARG A 79 -7.15 -8.79 -8.69
C ARG A 79 -6.33 -8.18 -9.81
N GLU A 80 -6.83 -8.27 -11.04
CA GLU A 80 -6.18 -7.74 -12.24
C GLU A 80 -6.05 -6.22 -12.15
N GLY A 81 -7.14 -5.51 -11.86
CA GLY A 81 -7.08 -4.05 -11.69
C GLY A 81 -6.11 -3.59 -10.59
N ILE A 82 -6.00 -4.31 -9.47
CA ILE A 82 -4.99 -4.01 -8.43
C ILE A 82 -3.59 -4.31 -8.95
N SER A 83 -3.38 -5.46 -9.59
CA SER A 83 -2.08 -5.86 -10.15
C SER A 83 -1.55 -4.84 -11.14
N ASP A 84 -2.41 -4.32 -12.02
CA ASP A 84 -2.01 -3.33 -13.03
C ASP A 84 -1.61 -2.00 -12.37
N ASN A 85 -2.32 -1.58 -11.33
CA ASN A 85 -1.94 -0.40 -10.56
C ASN A 85 -0.62 -0.60 -9.80
N PHE A 86 -0.25 -1.84 -9.48
CA PHE A 86 0.91 -2.19 -8.68
C PHE A 86 2.08 -2.74 -9.51
N ASP A 87 2.02 -2.71 -10.84
CA ASP A 87 3.08 -3.23 -11.69
C ASP A 87 4.31 -2.31 -11.68
N THR A 88 5.27 -2.60 -10.82
CA THR A 88 6.51 -1.82 -10.63
C THR A 88 7.49 -1.91 -11.81
N ARG A 89 7.19 -2.71 -12.83
CA ARG A 89 7.93 -2.69 -14.12
C ARG A 89 7.50 -1.51 -15.00
N SER A 90 6.42 -0.82 -14.63
CA SER A 90 5.88 0.35 -15.32
C SER A 90 6.04 1.60 -14.47
N GLN A 91 6.45 2.71 -15.10
CA GLN A 91 6.46 4.04 -14.48
C GLN A 91 5.07 4.54 -14.05
N PHE A 92 4.01 3.89 -14.55
CA PHE A 92 2.62 4.22 -14.19
C PHE A 92 2.13 3.54 -12.92
N ASN A 93 2.98 2.74 -12.26
CA ASN A 93 2.65 2.12 -10.98
C ASN A 93 2.24 3.17 -9.94
N PHE A 94 1.40 2.76 -9.00
CA PHE A 94 0.82 3.64 -8.00
C PHE A 94 1.87 4.41 -7.20
N TRP A 95 2.95 3.75 -6.79
CA TRP A 95 3.95 4.36 -5.91
C TRP A 95 4.75 5.46 -6.62
N THR A 96 5.25 5.20 -7.82
CA THR A 96 5.97 6.19 -8.64
C THR A 96 5.00 7.31 -9.07
N LYS A 97 3.84 6.98 -9.64
CA LYS A 97 2.86 7.96 -10.13
C LYS A 97 2.34 8.91 -9.05
N ARG A 98 2.32 8.47 -7.79
CA ARG A 98 1.84 9.26 -6.65
C ARG A 98 2.97 9.81 -5.79
N ASN A 99 4.22 9.72 -6.22
CA ASN A 99 5.39 10.17 -5.45
C ASN A 99 5.42 9.57 -4.02
N VAL A 100 4.98 8.33 -3.86
CA VAL A 100 5.03 7.62 -2.58
C VAL A 100 6.45 7.07 -2.35
N ILE A 101 7.04 6.48 -3.39
CA ILE A 101 8.44 6.05 -3.40
C ILE A 101 9.17 6.89 -4.43
N LEU A 102 10.16 7.65 -3.99
CA LEU A 102 10.88 8.61 -4.84
C LEU A 102 12.09 7.99 -5.55
N ASN A 103 12.64 6.91 -5.00
CA ASN A 103 13.73 6.16 -5.58
C ASN A 103 13.19 4.81 -6.05
N ASP A 104 13.15 4.59 -7.37
CA ASP A 104 12.59 3.37 -7.95
C ASP A 104 13.32 2.09 -7.52
N ASN A 105 14.58 2.19 -7.07
CA ASN A 105 15.31 1.05 -6.49
C ASN A 105 14.69 0.56 -5.16
N HIS A 106 13.82 1.37 -4.54
CA HIS A 106 13.08 1.04 -3.33
C HIS A 106 11.61 0.71 -3.62
N LEU A 107 11.25 0.42 -4.86
CA LEU A 107 9.90 -0.06 -5.18
C LEU A 107 9.67 -1.48 -4.65
N PRO A 108 8.44 -1.80 -4.21
CA PRO A 108 8.14 -3.14 -3.74
C PRO A 108 8.14 -4.15 -4.89
N ARG A 109 8.48 -5.39 -4.58
CA ARG A 109 8.26 -6.51 -5.50
C ARG A 109 6.83 -7.01 -5.35
N VAL A 110 6.09 -6.99 -6.44
CA VAL A 110 4.68 -7.40 -6.48
C VAL A 110 4.56 -8.65 -7.34
N TYR A 111 3.92 -9.69 -6.79
CA TYR A 111 3.69 -10.95 -7.48
C TYR A 111 2.20 -11.21 -7.56
N ARG A 112 1.69 -11.40 -8.77
CA ARG A 112 0.31 -11.84 -9.01
C ARG A 112 0.27 -13.37 -8.93
N TYR A 113 -0.53 -13.92 -8.02
CA TYR A 113 -0.78 -15.36 -7.98
C TYR A 113 -1.45 -15.82 -9.29
N ALA A 114 -0.89 -16.85 -9.94
CA ALA A 114 -1.32 -17.28 -11.28
C ALA A 114 -2.42 -18.36 -11.26
N GLY A 115 -2.70 -18.99 -10.12
CA GLY A 115 -3.50 -20.22 -10.07
C GLY A 115 -2.59 -21.39 -9.74
#